data_AF-A0A497RXZ2-F1
#
_entry.id   AF-A0A497RXZ2-F1
#
_cell.length_a   1.000
_cell.length_b   1.000
_cell.length_c   1.000
_cell.angle_alpha   90.00
_cell.angle_beta   90.00
_cell.angle_gamma   90.00
#
_symmetry.space_group_name_H-M   'P 1'
#
loop_
_entity.id
_entity.type
_entity.pdbx_description
1 polymer ?
#
loop_
_entity_poly.entity_id
_entity_poly.type
_entity_poly.pdbx_seq_one_letter_code
_entity_poly.pdbx_strand_id
1 'polypeptide(L)'
;MKNCGQASLEYMTMLALSLIIFVGILYIATTLITTSSIQVNVDAAYRAVQDIKESADFIYVHGHPSRIQTNIRIPSNVENITLNNKLIRLRVSVGSMYTDIYAIARGNITSNLGICSSGICREGNYLFVFTSTDPATGYDVNITVV
;
A
#
# COMPACT_ATOMS: atom_id res chain seq x y z
N MET A 1 32.06 5.70 -57.49
CA MET A 1 32.13 6.02 -56.04
C MET A 1 30.92 6.81 -55.51
N LYS A 2 29.94 7.18 -56.35
CA LYS A 2 28.77 8.01 -55.95
C LYS A 2 27.72 7.27 -55.10
N ASN A 3 27.71 5.93 -55.12
CA ASN A 3 26.66 5.11 -54.52
C ASN A 3 26.89 4.81 -53.02
N CYS A 4 28.13 4.92 -52.51
CA CYS A 4 28.43 4.57 -51.12
C CYS A 4 27.85 5.57 -50.11
N GLY A 5 27.80 6.86 -50.47
CA GLY A 5 27.23 7.91 -49.62
C GLY A 5 25.70 7.92 -49.58
N GLN A 6 25.05 7.45 -50.66
CA GLN A 6 23.59 7.30 -50.69
C GLN A 6 23.15 6.09 -49.86
N ALA A 7 23.88 4.97 -49.95
CA ALA A 7 23.62 3.79 -49.13
C ALA A 7 23.79 4.06 -47.64
N SER A 8 24.85 4.78 -47.23
CA SER A 8 25.04 5.13 -45.81
C SER A 8 23.94 6.06 -45.27
N LEU A 9 23.42 6.96 -46.10
CA LEU A 9 22.28 7.81 -45.75
C LEU A 9 21.00 7.00 -45.50
N GLU A 10 20.68 6.05 -46.38
CA GLU A 10 19.51 5.17 -46.19
C GLU A 10 19.61 4.37 -44.88
N TYR A 11 20.76 3.77 -44.60
CA TYR A 11 20.97 3.06 -43.33
C TYR A 11 20.86 3.98 -42.11
N MET A 12 21.38 5.21 -42.18
CA MET A 12 21.27 6.17 -41.09
C MET A 12 19.81 6.59 -40.85
N THR A 13 19.01 6.76 -41.91
CA THR A 13 17.58 7.06 -41.79
C THR A 13 16.78 5.89 -41.22
N MET A 14 17.07 4.65 -41.63
CA MET A 14 16.43 3.46 -41.05
C MET A 14 16.75 3.29 -39.56
N LEU A 15 18.01 3.53 -39.17
CA LEU A 15 18.41 3.51 -37.77
C LEU A 15 17.77 4.63 -36.96
N ALA A 16 17.69 5.85 -37.49
CA ALA A 16 17.07 6.96 -36.78
C ALA A 16 15.57 6.67 -36.52
N LEU A 17 14.88 6.15 -37.52
CA LEU A 17 13.45 5.83 -37.42
C LEU A 17 13.19 4.68 -36.44
N SER A 18 14.03 3.65 -36.45
CA SER A 18 13.92 2.54 -35.47
C SER A 18 14.20 3.00 -34.04
N LEU A 19 15.15 3.92 -33.84
CA LEU A 19 15.49 4.46 -32.53
C LEU A 19 14.34 5.31 -31.95
N ILE A 20 13.67 6.11 -32.79
CA ILE A 20 12.49 6.90 -32.38
C ILE A 20 11.36 5.97 -31.89
N ILE A 21 11.08 4.90 -32.63
CA ILE A 21 10.07 3.91 -32.23
C ILE A 21 10.46 3.27 -30.89
N PHE A 22 11.74 2.90 -30.74
CA PHE A 22 12.23 2.27 -29.51
C PHE A 22 12.09 3.19 -28.29
N VAL A 23 12.45 4.48 -28.43
CA VAL A 23 12.27 5.48 -27.37
C VAL A 23 10.80 5.66 -27.01
N GLY A 24 9.90 5.70 -28.02
CA GLY A 24 8.46 5.80 -27.78
C GLY A 24 7.91 4.62 -26.98
N ILE A 25 8.30 3.39 -27.33
CA ILE A 25 7.91 2.18 -26.60
C ILE A 25 8.44 2.22 -25.17
N LEU A 26 9.71 2.59 -24.99
CA LEU A 26 10.33 2.66 -23.67
C LEU A 26 9.61 3.67 -22.75
N TYR A 27 9.25 4.84 -23.28
CA TYR A 27 8.51 5.86 -22.54
C TYR A 27 7.13 5.38 -22.08
N ILE A 28 6.39 4.70 -22.96
CA ILE A 28 5.09 4.14 -22.62
C ILE A 28 5.27 3.04 -21.57
N ALA A 29 6.22 2.13 -21.76
CA ALA A 29 6.48 1.03 -20.84
C ALA A 29 6.80 1.51 -19.43
N THR A 30 7.69 2.49 -19.27
CA THR A 30 8.03 3.03 -17.94
C THR A 30 6.83 3.71 -17.28
N THR A 31 6.05 4.48 -18.04
CA THR A 31 4.84 5.15 -17.52
C THR A 31 3.79 4.16 -17.03
N LEU A 32 3.56 3.08 -17.78
CA LEU A 32 2.64 2.01 -17.38
C LEU A 32 3.11 1.30 -16.12
N ILE A 33 4.41 0.97 -16.03
CA ILE A 33 4.98 0.29 -14.85
C ILE A 33 4.80 1.14 -13.60
N THR A 34 5.11 2.43 -13.65
CA THR A 34 4.98 3.35 -12.50
C THR A 34 3.53 3.54 -12.08
N THR A 35 2.60 3.69 -13.03
CA THR A 35 1.18 3.87 -12.71
C THR A 35 0.60 2.60 -12.08
N SER A 36 0.99 1.44 -12.61
CA SER A 36 0.53 0.14 -12.11
C SER A 36 1.04 -0.14 -10.70
N SER A 37 2.30 0.19 -10.39
CA SER A 37 2.85 -0.02 -9.05
C SER A 37 2.17 0.87 -8.00
N ILE A 38 1.86 2.13 -8.34
CA ILE A 38 1.09 3.03 -7.48
C ILE A 38 -0.30 2.45 -7.19
N GLN A 39 -1.01 2.01 -8.22
CA GLN A 39 -2.36 1.48 -8.07
C GLN A 39 -2.37 0.22 -7.19
N VAL A 40 -1.44 -0.70 -7.42
CA VAL A 40 -1.29 -1.91 -6.59
C VAL A 40 -1.03 -1.56 -5.12
N ASN A 41 -0.21 -0.54 -4.85
CA ASN A 41 0.08 -0.12 -3.47
C ASN A 41 -1.15 0.50 -2.78
N VAL A 42 -1.92 1.32 -3.49
CA VAL A 42 -3.17 1.90 -2.97
C VAL A 42 -4.21 0.82 -2.70
N ASP A 43 -4.40 -0.12 -3.64
CA ASP A 43 -5.34 -1.23 -3.47
C ASP A 43 -4.94 -2.15 -2.32
N ALA A 44 -3.64 -2.42 -2.16
CA ALA A 44 -3.12 -3.19 -1.04
C ALA A 44 -3.34 -2.48 0.30
N ALA A 45 -3.15 -1.16 0.37
CA ALA A 45 -3.41 -0.38 1.58
C ALA A 45 -4.91 -0.35 1.92
N TYR A 46 -5.77 -0.24 0.90
CA TYR A 46 -7.22 -0.35 1.06
C TYR A 46 -7.65 -1.69 1.63
N ARG A 47 -7.12 -2.79 1.07
CA ARG A 47 -7.36 -4.15 1.60
C ARG A 47 -6.86 -4.29 3.03
N ALA A 48 -5.67 -3.78 3.35
CA ALA A 48 -5.14 -3.82 4.71
C ALA A 48 -6.05 -3.09 5.71
N VAL A 49 -6.51 -1.88 5.39
CA VAL A 49 -7.46 -1.12 6.22
C VAL A 49 -8.76 -1.91 6.42
N GLN A 50 -9.27 -2.51 5.35
CA GLN A 50 -10.52 -3.26 5.38
C GLN A 50 -10.38 -4.56 6.21
N ASP A 51 -9.28 -5.30 6.04
CA ASP A 51 -9.01 -6.53 6.80
C ASP A 51 -8.87 -6.24 8.31
N ILE A 52 -8.21 -5.12 8.67
CA ILE A 52 -8.12 -4.65 10.06
C ILE A 52 -9.52 -4.33 10.60
N LYS A 53 -10.33 -3.60 9.82
CA LYS A 53 -11.69 -3.24 10.21
C LYS A 53 -12.56 -4.48 10.42
N GLU A 54 -12.58 -5.41 9.48
CA GLU A 54 -13.39 -6.63 9.57
C GLU A 54 -12.97 -7.49 10.77
N SER A 55 -11.66 -7.59 11.02
CA SER A 55 -11.12 -8.30 12.19
C SER A 55 -11.51 -7.62 13.51
N ALA A 56 -11.47 -6.28 13.57
CA ALA A 56 -11.88 -5.52 14.74
C ALA A 56 -13.40 -5.62 14.98
N ASP A 57 -14.21 -5.51 13.93
CA ASP A 57 -15.67 -5.65 13.99
C ASP A 57 -16.07 -7.06 14.41
N PHE A 58 -15.34 -8.09 13.95
CA PHE A 58 -15.54 -9.46 14.37
C PHE A 58 -15.37 -9.62 15.88
N ILE A 59 -14.25 -9.17 16.44
CA ILE A 59 -14.01 -9.24 17.89
C ILE A 59 -15.07 -8.45 18.67
N TYR A 60 -15.46 -7.28 18.18
CA TYR A 60 -16.49 -6.46 18.81
C TYR A 60 -17.84 -7.19 18.90
N VAL A 61 -18.26 -7.85 17.81
CA VAL A 61 -19.55 -8.57 17.76
C VAL A 61 -19.51 -9.85 18.60
N HIS A 62 -18.38 -10.54 18.65
CA HIS A 62 -18.24 -11.77 19.43
C HIS A 62 -18.10 -11.52 20.94
N GLY A 63 -17.69 -10.32 21.34
CA GLY A 63 -17.59 -9.92 22.74
C GLY A 63 -16.41 -10.55 23.48
N HIS A 64 -16.27 -10.19 24.75
CA HIS A 64 -15.17 -10.66 25.60
C HIS A 64 -15.49 -12.06 26.20
N PRO A 65 -14.52 -13.00 26.28
CA PRO A 65 -13.12 -12.94 25.84
C PRO A 65 -12.90 -13.58 24.46
N SER A 66 -12.68 -12.76 23.42
CA SER A 66 -12.38 -13.21 22.07
C SER A 66 -10.97 -12.80 21.63
N ARG A 67 -10.31 -13.67 20.87
CA ARG A 67 -9.01 -13.41 20.26
C ARG A 67 -8.95 -13.99 18.86
N ILE A 68 -8.47 -13.22 17.90
CA ILE A 68 -8.18 -13.68 16.53
C ILE A 68 -6.80 -13.20 16.08
N GLN A 69 -6.26 -13.88 15.07
CA GLN A 69 -5.01 -13.53 14.45
C GLN A 69 -5.22 -13.48 12.95
N THR A 70 -4.86 -12.36 12.33
CA THR A 70 -5.01 -12.14 10.91
C THR A 70 -3.67 -11.71 10.33
N ASN A 71 -3.25 -12.37 9.25
CA ASN A 71 -2.06 -11.96 8.52
C ASN A 71 -2.45 -10.85 7.54
N ILE A 72 -1.89 -9.66 7.73
CA ILE A 72 -2.23 -8.48 6.94
C ILE A 72 -0.96 -7.98 6.26
N ARG A 73 -1.04 -7.78 4.94
CA ARG A 73 0.07 -7.25 4.15
C ARG A 73 0.03 -5.73 4.14
N ILE A 74 1.08 -5.12 4.68
CA ILE A 74 1.32 -3.68 4.59
C ILE A 74 2.13 -3.40 3.32
N PRO A 75 1.63 -2.57 2.39
CA PRO A 75 2.33 -2.27 1.15
C PRO A 75 3.54 -1.35 1.39
N SER A 76 4.36 -1.20 0.34
CA SER A 76 5.38 -0.15 0.31
C SER A 76 4.73 1.23 0.27
N ASN A 77 5.49 2.24 0.70
CA ASN A 77 5.11 3.65 0.72
C ASN A 77 4.04 4.03 1.76
N VAL A 78 3.86 3.24 2.81
CA VAL A 78 3.06 3.67 3.98
C VAL A 78 3.96 4.51 4.90
N GLU A 79 3.59 5.76 5.11
CA GLU A 79 4.33 6.66 6.03
C GLU A 79 3.84 6.52 7.46
N ASN A 80 2.53 6.39 7.65
CA ASN A 80 1.94 6.37 8.96
C ASN A 80 0.69 5.49 9.02
N ILE A 81 0.56 4.76 10.11
CA ILE A 81 -0.63 4.00 10.47
C ILE A 81 -1.17 4.58 11.76
N THR A 82 -2.37 5.14 11.70
CA THR A 82 -3.08 5.67 12.87
C THR A 82 -4.30 4.80 13.14
N LEU A 83 -4.29 4.12 14.28
CA LEU A 83 -5.43 3.39 14.82
C LEU A 83 -5.81 4.05 16.13
N ASN A 84 -6.88 4.84 16.12
CA ASN A 84 -7.31 5.55 17.31
C ASN A 84 -8.84 5.58 17.39
N ASN A 85 -9.36 5.20 18.55
CA ASN A 85 -10.78 5.06 18.80
C ASN A 85 -11.43 4.20 17.72
N LYS A 86 -12.31 4.76 16.89
CA LYS A 86 -12.98 4.03 15.80
C LYS A 86 -12.28 4.19 14.46
N LEU A 87 -11.29 5.07 14.37
CA LEU A 87 -10.63 5.43 13.13
C LEU A 87 -9.44 4.52 12.87
N ILE A 88 -9.47 3.87 11.71
CA ILE A 88 -8.34 3.17 11.12
C ILE A 88 -7.90 4.01 9.93
N ARG A 89 -6.68 4.54 9.94
CA ARG A 89 -6.13 5.37 8.86
C ARG A 89 -4.73 4.94 8.48
N LEU A 90 -4.51 4.71 7.20
CA LEU A 90 -3.23 4.48 6.57
C LEU A 90 -2.91 5.66 5.64
N ARG A 91 -1.78 6.34 5.88
CA ARG A 91 -1.25 7.37 4.99
C ARG A 91 -0.26 6.75 4.02
N VAL A 92 -0.57 6.83 2.72
CA VAL A 92 0.24 6.26 1.64
C VAL A 92 0.82 7.39 0.80
N SER A 93 2.10 7.28 0.46
CA SER A 93 2.79 8.17 -0.48
C SER A 93 2.59 7.71 -1.92
N VAL A 94 2.08 8.62 -2.75
CA VAL A 94 1.80 8.44 -4.17
C VAL A 94 2.57 9.50 -4.96
N GLY A 95 3.78 9.13 -5.41
CA GLY A 95 4.68 10.06 -6.08
C GLY A 95 5.17 11.15 -5.14
N SER A 96 4.77 12.40 -5.39
CA SER A 96 5.08 13.57 -4.55
C SER A 96 3.93 13.98 -3.62
N MET A 97 2.81 13.26 -3.65
CA MET A 97 1.61 13.57 -2.87
C MET A 97 1.26 12.44 -1.91
N TYR A 98 0.40 12.75 -0.94
CA TYR A 98 -0.08 11.80 0.05
C TYR A 98 -1.57 11.54 -0.14
N THR A 99 -1.96 10.29 0.06
CA THR A 99 -3.37 9.88 0.12
C THR A 99 -3.63 9.19 1.45
N ASP A 100 -4.73 9.56 2.08
CA ASP A 100 -5.16 8.98 3.36
C ASP A 100 -6.30 7.99 3.07
N ILE A 101 -6.05 6.72 3.33
CA ILE A 101 -7.04 5.65 3.22
C ILE A 101 -7.53 5.36 4.63
N TYR A 102 -8.84 5.42 4.85
CA TYR A 102 -9.41 5.24 6.17
C TYR A 102 -10.68 4.41 6.18
N ALA A 103 -10.93 3.77 7.32
CA ALA A 103 -12.16 3.10 7.65
C ALA A 103 -12.56 3.37 9.10
N ILE A 104 -13.85 3.20 9.37
CA ILE A 104 -14.43 3.35 10.70
C ILE A 104 -14.89 1.99 11.18
N ALA A 105 -14.36 1.54 12.32
CA ALA A 105 -14.79 0.34 13.00
C ALA A 105 -15.98 0.61 13.94
N ARG A 106 -16.70 -0.45 14.31
CA ARG A 106 -17.86 -0.36 15.23
C ARG A 106 -17.41 -0.10 16.66
N GLY A 107 -16.41 -0.87 17.11
CA GLY A 107 -15.84 -0.82 18.45
C GLY A 107 -14.73 0.22 18.61
N ASN A 108 -14.45 0.58 19.85
CA ASN A 108 -13.35 1.47 20.20
C ASN A 108 -12.03 0.68 20.25
N ILE A 109 -11.12 1.01 19.35
CA ILE A 109 -9.83 0.36 19.14
C ILE A 109 -8.74 1.10 19.90
N THR A 110 -7.91 0.32 20.58
CA THR A 110 -6.58 0.74 21.03
C THR A 110 -5.53 -0.10 20.28
N SER A 111 -4.38 0.50 20.00
CA SER A 111 -3.31 -0.19 19.30
C SER A 111 -1.95 0.17 19.84
N ASN A 112 -1.04 -0.79 19.76
CA ASN A 112 0.38 -0.56 19.90
C ASN A 112 1.10 -1.20 18.72
N LEU A 113 1.16 -0.46 17.60
CA LEU A 113 1.82 -0.91 16.39
C LEU A 113 3.26 -0.39 16.36
N GLY A 114 4.22 -1.27 16.66
CA GLY A 114 5.65 -0.98 16.48
C GLY A 114 6.13 -1.01 15.02
N ILE A 115 5.22 -1.01 14.04
CA ILE A 115 5.55 -1.23 12.62
C ILE A 115 6.19 0.01 11.97
N CYS A 116 5.79 1.21 12.41
CA CYS A 116 6.24 2.47 11.83
C CYS A 116 7.20 3.15 12.80
N SER A 117 8.49 2.82 12.68
CA SER A 117 9.54 3.51 13.42
C SER A 117 10.04 4.70 12.59
N SER A 118 9.95 5.92 13.14
CA SER A 118 10.49 7.15 12.52
C SER A 118 9.77 7.65 11.26
N GLY A 119 8.46 7.39 11.13
CA GLY A 119 7.63 7.96 10.04
C GLY A 119 7.72 7.22 8.70
N ILE A 120 8.32 6.02 8.68
CA ILE A 120 8.28 5.10 7.53
C ILE A 120 7.93 3.72 8.04
N CYS A 121 6.86 3.13 7.52
CA CYS A 121 6.48 1.77 7.84
C CYS A 121 7.23 0.79 6.91
N ARG A 122 7.73 -0.31 7.46
CA ARG A 122 8.36 -1.35 6.64
C ARG A 122 7.29 -2.11 5.87
N GLU A 123 7.57 -2.39 4.59
CA GLU A 123 6.70 -3.26 3.81
C GLU A 123 6.83 -4.70 4.30
N GLY A 124 5.73 -5.45 4.28
CA GLY A 124 5.76 -6.82 4.78
C GLY A 124 4.41 -7.40 5.11
N ASN A 125 4.44 -8.67 5.46
CA ASN A 125 3.29 -9.38 6.03
C ASN A 125 3.47 -9.36 7.55
N TYR A 126 2.47 -8.87 8.26
CA TYR A 126 2.50 -8.75 9.70
C TYR A 126 1.36 -9.55 10.30
N LEU A 127 1.63 -10.23 11.42
CA LEU A 127 0.60 -10.95 12.14
C LEU A 127 -0.06 -10.00 13.14
N PHE A 128 -1.26 -9.57 12.81
CA PHE A 128 -2.06 -8.75 13.71
C PHE A 128 -2.85 -9.65 14.65
N VAL A 129 -2.67 -9.42 15.94
CA VAL A 129 -3.40 -10.09 17.00
C VAL A 129 -4.45 -9.13 17.54
N PHE A 130 -5.71 -9.49 17.38
CA PHE A 130 -6.84 -8.74 17.89
C PHE A 130 -7.36 -9.43 19.14
N THR A 131 -7.46 -8.68 20.23
CA THR A 131 -7.92 -9.17 21.53
C THR A 131 -9.05 -8.29 22.03
N SER A 132 -10.13 -8.89 22.51
CA SER A 132 -11.18 -8.14 23.21
C SER A 132 -10.64 -7.64 24.55
N THR A 133 -10.81 -6.37 24.85
CA THR A 133 -10.50 -5.81 26.17
C THR A 133 -11.73 -5.83 27.07
N ASP A 134 -11.52 -5.69 28.38
CA ASP A 134 -12.61 -5.58 29.35
C ASP A 134 -13.38 -4.26 29.09
N PRO A 135 -14.73 -4.29 28.96
CA PRO A 135 -15.55 -3.10 28.76
C PRO A 135 -15.35 -2.01 29.84
N ALA A 136 -14.84 -2.35 31.02
CA ALA A 136 -14.51 -1.37 32.06
C ALA A 136 -13.44 -0.35 31.64
N THR A 137 -12.62 -0.66 30.62
CA THR A 137 -11.53 0.21 30.15
C THR A 137 -11.98 1.25 29.12
N GLY A 138 -13.23 1.19 28.64
CA GLY A 138 -13.75 2.04 27.57
C GLY A 138 -13.20 1.73 26.17
N TYR A 139 -12.35 0.71 26.04
CA TYR A 139 -11.89 0.16 24.76
C TYR A 139 -12.45 -1.25 24.59
N ASP A 140 -12.83 -1.58 23.35
CA ASP A 140 -13.42 -2.88 23.02
C ASP A 140 -12.39 -3.84 22.40
N VAL A 141 -11.44 -3.31 21.62
CA VAL A 141 -10.47 -4.10 20.86
C VAL A 141 -9.06 -3.55 21.04
N ASN A 142 -8.15 -4.41 21.48
CA ASN A 142 -6.72 -4.14 21.50
C ASN A 142 -6.00 -4.87 20.36
N ILE A 143 -5.23 -4.11 19.58
CA ILE A 143 -4.50 -4.59 18.41
C ILE A 143 -2.99 -4.51 18.68
N THR A 144 -2.32 -5.65 18.58
CA THR A 144 -0.87 -5.76 18.67
C THR A 144 -0.31 -6.50 17.48
N VAL A 145 0.97 -6.27 17.16
CA VAL A 145 1.68 -6.95 16.07
C VAL A 145 2.77 -7.83 16.67
N VAL A 146 2.92 -9.03 16.11
CA VAL A 146 3.96 -10.01 16.46
C VAL A 146 4.94 -10.13 15.30
#